data_AF-A0A8C6X6L6-F1
#
_entry.id   AF-A0A8C6X6L6-F1
#
_cell.length_a   1.000
_cell.length_b   1.000
_cell.length_c   1.000
_cell.angle_alpha   90.00
_cell.angle_beta   90.00
_cell.angle_gamma   90.00
#
_symmetry.space_group_name_H-M   'P 1'
#
loop_
_entity.id
_entity.type
_entity.pdbx_description
1 polymer ?
#
loop_
_entity_poly.entity_id
_entity_poly.type
_entity_poly.pdbx_seq_one_letter_code
_entity_poly.pdbx_strand_id
1 'polypeptide(L)'
;FTVCVTIQFGFLKLSNGKKLLMSDHKPQNIIDSYKLLKLPEGYSGSVTADSTIFVQIEEAYRVVVNDMAKKIKSRDKEEEEDEDKLKSKAIQHRQYLNFEGIGFGTPSQRERQYIQFRVDRASEQIMEYRQRQMDRELAMGDVMLAKDLKQSKKQNNQAIERLVEDLIQESMAKGDFDNLSGKGKPLQKFSDCPHIDPMTHNLNRILIDNGYQPEWILIQKEIRETIEKLRKTITASRNKQWKEVCEEFRENIKILNKRINDFNLVVPILSRQMVHFNADKEIAHVQDIFETQMKNKSEAEAKKTEAEMEHGRYDIKTIVLKWIARILK
;
A
#
# COMPACT_ATOMS: atom_id res chain seq x y z
N PHE A 1 15.53 -75.47 -20.56
CA PHE A 1 16.64 -76.13 -21.26
C PHE A 1 17.54 -75.08 -21.88
N THR A 2 18.66 -74.81 -21.20
CA THR A 2 20.04 -74.94 -21.71
C THR A 2 20.41 -74.27 -23.06
N VAL A 3 21.22 -73.21 -22.94
CA VAL A 3 22.52 -72.94 -23.63
C VAL A 3 22.54 -72.74 -25.15
N CYS A 4 23.06 -71.59 -25.60
CA CYS A 4 24.36 -71.47 -26.30
C CYS A 4 24.63 -70.00 -26.70
N VAL A 5 25.61 -69.35 -26.09
CA VAL A 5 26.25 -68.14 -26.66
C VAL A 5 27.67 -68.54 -27.01
N THR A 6 27.85 -68.88 -28.28
CA THR A 6 29.14 -69.12 -28.93
C THR A 6 29.86 -67.79 -29.11
N ILE A 7 30.96 -67.57 -28.38
CA ILE A 7 31.91 -66.49 -28.67
C ILE A 7 33.02 -67.10 -29.52
N GLN A 8 33.05 -66.68 -30.77
CA GLN A 8 33.92 -67.17 -31.83
C GLN A 8 35.31 -66.55 -31.67
N PHE A 9 36.28 -67.36 -31.24
CA PHE A 9 37.70 -67.05 -31.32
C PHE A 9 38.12 -66.97 -32.79
N GLY A 10 38.48 -65.78 -33.26
CA GLY A 10 39.13 -65.54 -34.54
C GLY A 10 40.62 -65.32 -34.35
N PHE A 11 41.40 -66.36 -34.63
CA PHE A 11 42.85 -66.30 -34.86
C PHE A 11 43.21 -65.21 -35.87
N LEU A 12 44.25 -64.41 -35.59
CA LEU A 12 45.07 -63.83 -36.65
C LEU A 12 46.44 -64.50 -36.63
N LYS A 13 46.58 -65.49 -37.52
CA LYS A 13 47.86 -66.04 -37.96
C LYS A 13 48.64 -64.92 -38.65
N LEU A 14 49.89 -64.72 -38.25
CA LEU A 14 50.86 -63.88 -38.96
C LEU A 14 51.04 -64.41 -40.39
N SER A 15 50.77 -63.56 -41.37
CA SER A 15 51.28 -63.72 -42.74
C SER A 15 51.60 -62.33 -43.27
N ASN A 16 52.83 -62.19 -43.76
CA ASN A 16 53.45 -61.03 -44.40
C ASN A 16 54.03 -59.97 -43.46
N GLY A 17 55.36 -59.87 -43.49
CA GLY A 17 56.19 -58.96 -42.71
C GLY A 17 55.82 -57.49 -42.89
N LYS A 18 54.96 -57.00 -41.99
CA LYS A 18 54.76 -55.58 -41.71
C LYS A 18 54.88 -55.40 -40.20
N LYS A 19 55.94 -54.73 -39.75
CA LYS A 19 56.00 -54.11 -38.43
C LYS A 19 54.85 -53.09 -38.37
N LEU A 20 53.72 -53.48 -37.78
CA LEU A 20 52.64 -52.55 -37.51
C LEU A 20 52.92 -51.86 -36.17
N LEU A 21 53.13 -50.55 -36.25
CA LEU A 21 53.46 -49.67 -35.14
C LEU A 21 52.39 -49.71 -34.04
N MET A 22 52.86 -49.66 -32.79
CA MET A 22 52.04 -49.56 -31.57
C MET A 22 51.38 -48.17 -31.39
N SER A 23 50.72 -47.62 -32.41
CA SER A 23 50.12 -46.28 -32.36
C SER A 23 48.60 -46.24 -32.19
N ASP A 24 47.88 -47.35 -32.41
CA ASP A 24 46.42 -47.28 -32.61
C ASP A 24 45.60 -48.01 -31.53
N HIS A 25 46.22 -48.55 -30.47
CA HIS A 25 45.50 -49.21 -29.40
C HIS A 25 45.17 -48.24 -28.25
N LYS A 26 43.89 -48.22 -27.81
CA LYS A 26 43.48 -47.51 -26.59
C LYS A 26 44.35 -48.00 -25.42
N PRO A 27 44.84 -47.10 -24.55
CA PRO A 27 45.76 -47.46 -23.46
C PRO A 27 45.18 -48.52 -22.52
N GLN A 28 43.85 -48.56 -22.38
CA GLN A 28 43.13 -49.56 -21.62
C GLN A 28 43.36 -51.00 -22.14
N ASN A 29 43.46 -51.19 -23.45
CA ASN A 29 43.65 -52.52 -24.05
C ASN A 29 45.04 -53.10 -23.73
N ILE A 30 46.06 -52.23 -23.61
CA ILE A 30 47.44 -52.63 -23.26
C ILE A 30 47.53 -52.97 -21.76
N ILE A 31 46.75 -52.27 -20.92
CA ILE A 31 46.66 -52.55 -19.49
C ILE A 31 45.93 -53.88 -19.25
N ASP A 32 44.85 -54.13 -19.99
CA ASP A 32 44.05 -55.35 -19.83
C ASP A 32 44.77 -56.58 -20.39
N SER A 33 45.55 -56.46 -21.49
CA SER A 33 46.42 -57.53 -21.97
C SER A 33 47.56 -57.85 -20.98
N TYR A 34 48.19 -56.83 -20.37
CA TYR A 34 49.19 -57.03 -19.30
C TYR A 34 48.59 -57.69 -18.05
N LYS A 35 47.35 -57.34 -17.66
CA LYS A 35 46.64 -57.98 -16.54
C LYS A 35 46.34 -59.45 -16.82
N LEU A 36 45.91 -59.79 -18.03
CA LEU A 36 45.66 -61.18 -18.44
C LEU A 36 46.95 -62.03 -18.42
N LEU A 37 48.09 -61.45 -18.81
CA LEU A 37 49.41 -62.08 -18.71
C LEU A 37 49.89 -62.33 -17.27
N LYS A 38 49.37 -61.57 -16.30
CA LYS A 38 49.78 -61.64 -14.89
C LYS A 38 48.88 -62.55 -14.04
N LEU A 39 47.75 -63.01 -14.59
CA LEU A 39 46.89 -64.01 -13.95
C LEU A 39 47.57 -65.39 -14.02
N PRO A 40 47.51 -66.21 -12.95
CA PRO A 40 48.29 -67.45 -12.83
C PRO A 40 47.91 -68.53 -13.85
N GLU A 41 46.77 -68.41 -14.54
CA GLU A 41 46.33 -69.34 -15.60
C GLU A 41 46.99 -69.08 -16.96
N GLY A 42 47.80 -68.02 -17.09
CA GLY A 42 48.64 -67.73 -18.27
C GLY A 42 49.96 -68.52 -18.33
N TYR A 43 50.26 -69.33 -17.32
CA TYR A 43 51.38 -70.29 -17.31
C TYR A 43 50.95 -71.71 -17.65
N SER A 44 49.84 -71.88 -18.39
CA SER A 44 49.63 -73.14 -19.10
C SER A 44 50.73 -73.25 -20.17
N GLY A 45 51.71 -74.11 -19.92
CA GLY A 45 52.91 -74.31 -20.72
C GLY A 45 52.62 -74.78 -22.14
N SER A 46 52.11 -73.88 -22.98
CA SER A 46 52.09 -74.07 -24.41
C SER A 46 53.48 -73.79 -24.97
N VAL A 47 53.94 -74.63 -25.90
CA VAL A 47 55.26 -74.59 -26.56
C VAL A 47 55.49 -73.30 -27.38
N THR A 48 54.50 -72.41 -27.45
CA THR A 48 54.53 -71.15 -28.21
C THR A 48 54.53 -69.91 -27.31
N ALA A 49 54.95 -70.04 -26.05
CA ALA A 49 55.12 -68.90 -25.14
C ALA A 49 56.44 -68.17 -25.43
N ASP A 50 56.41 -67.20 -26.34
CA ASP A 50 57.56 -66.38 -26.68
C ASP A 50 57.87 -65.36 -25.59
N SER A 51 59.03 -65.50 -24.95
CA SER A 51 59.54 -64.56 -23.95
C SER A 51 59.73 -63.13 -24.50
N THR A 52 59.99 -63.02 -25.80
CA THR A 52 60.20 -61.75 -26.50
C THR A 52 58.92 -60.91 -26.58
N ILE A 53 57.75 -61.56 -26.72
CA ILE A 53 56.45 -60.89 -26.76
C ILE A 53 56.10 -60.34 -25.38
N PHE A 54 56.41 -61.09 -24.32
CA PHE A 54 56.20 -60.63 -22.95
C PHE A 54 57.01 -59.36 -22.63
N VAL A 55 58.29 -59.34 -23.01
CA VAL A 55 59.16 -58.17 -22.82
C VAL A 55 58.61 -56.96 -23.59
N GLN A 56 58.15 -57.15 -24.82
CA GLN A 56 57.55 -56.08 -25.63
C GLN A 56 56.26 -55.52 -24.99
N ILE A 57 55.41 -56.38 -24.43
CA ILE A 57 54.18 -55.96 -23.76
C ILE A 57 54.51 -55.23 -22.45
N GLU A 58 55.52 -55.66 -21.71
CA GLU A 58 55.97 -54.99 -20.48
C GLU A 58 56.57 -53.61 -20.79
N GLU A 59 57.41 -53.50 -21.82
CA GLU A 59 57.98 -52.23 -22.29
C GLU A 59 56.88 -51.26 -22.74
N ALA A 60 55.91 -51.75 -23.53
CA ALA A 60 54.77 -50.96 -23.95
C ALA A 60 53.90 -50.50 -22.76
N TYR A 61 53.66 -51.38 -21.78
CA TYR A 61 52.93 -51.04 -20.57
C TYR A 61 53.65 -49.95 -19.75
N ARG A 62 54.97 -50.04 -19.58
CA ARG A 62 55.78 -49.02 -18.90
C ARG A 62 55.68 -47.66 -19.58
N VAL A 63 55.70 -47.63 -20.92
CA VAL A 63 55.54 -46.39 -21.69
C VAL A 63 54.15 -45.78 -21.48
N VAL A 64 53.08 -46.58 -21.55
CA VAL A 64 51.70 -46.11 -21.34
C VAL A 64 51.50 -45.58 -19.91
N VAL A 65 52.01 -46.27 -18.90
CA VAL A 65 51.94 -45.80 -17.50
C VAL A 65 52.70 -44.49 -17.33
N ASN A 66 53.88 -44.34 -17.94
CA ASN A 66 54.63 -43.10 -17.89
C ASN A 66 53.93 -41.94 -18.63
N ASP A 67 53.28 -42.21 -19.75
CA ASP A 67 52.49 -41.20 -20.48
C ASP A 67 51.24 -40.79 -19.70
N MET A 68 50.53 -41.75 -19.09
CA MET A 68 49.40 -41.45 -18.19
C MET A 68 49.86 -40.66 -16.96
N ALA A 69 51.00 -41.01 -16.35
CA ALA A 69 51.57 -40.25 -15.25
C ALA A 69 52.01 -38.84 -15.66
N LYS A 70 52.51 -38.65 -16.88
CA LYS A 70 52.83 -37.34 -17.44
C LYS A 70 51.57 -36.52 -17.73
N LYS A 71 50.51 -37.13 -18.28
CA LYS A 71 49.20 -36.48 -18.49
C LYS A 71 48.52 -36.10 -17.19
N ILE A 72 48.63 -36.94 -16.17
CA ILE A 72 48.15 -36.61 -14.81
C ILE A 72 48.97 -35.42 -14.28
N LYS A 73 50.30 -35.46 -14.35
CA LYS A 73 51.15 -34.32 -13.91
C LYS A 73 50.95 -33.03 -14.72
N SER A 74 50.65 -33.10 -16.01
CA SER A 74 50.37 -31.91 -16.82
C SER A 74 48.98 -31.35 -16.51
N ARG A 75 47.99 -32.22 -16.30
CA ARG A 75 46.66 -31.82 -15.84
C ARG A 75 46.70 -31.25 -14.42
N ASP A 76 47.45 -31.86 -13.51
CA ASP A 76 47.65 -31.35 -12.15
C ASP A 76 48.40 -30.01 -12.17
N LYS A 77 49.32 -29.77 -13.13
CA LYS A 77 49.97 -28.46 -13.33
C LYS A 77 49.03 -27.40 -13.91
N GLU A 78 48.16 -27.78 -14.85
CA GLU A 78 47.12 -26.88 -15.38
C GLU A 78 46.07 -26.58 -14.28
N GLU A 79 45.70 -27.57 -13.46
CA GLU A 79 44.83 -27.42 -12.29
C GLU A 79 45.51 -26.61 -11.16
N GLU A 80 46.82 -26.74 -10.94
CA GLU A 80 47.60 -25.90 -10.01
C GLU A 80 47.72 -24.44 -10.50
N GLU A 81 47.98 -24.20 -11.79
CA GLU A 81 47.99 -22.85 -12.38
C GLU A 81 46.59 -22.19 -12.36
N ASP A 82 45.52 -22.97 -12.53
CA ASP A 82 44.14 -22.49 -12.42
C ASP A 82 43.70 -22.32 -10.96
N GLU A 83 44.15 -23.17 -10.03
CA GLU A 83 43.97 -22.99 -8.58
C GLU A 83 44.70 -21.73 -8.08
N ASP A 84 45.91 -21.44 -8.57
CA ASP A 84 46.68 -20.26 -8.15
C ASP A 84 46.10 -18.95 -8.72
N LYS A 85 45.49 -18.99 -9.91
CA LYS A 85 44.66 -17.89 -10.46
C LYS A 85 43.35 -17.69 -9.68
N LEU A 86 42.82 -18.72 -9.03
CA LEU A 86 41.64 -18.63 -8.15
C LEU A 86 42.01 -18.20 -6.72
N LYS A 87 43.18 -18.57 -6.18
CA LYS A 87 43.65 -18.20 -4.83
C LYS A 87 43.99 -16.71 -4.70
N SER A 88 44.38 -16.04 -5.79
CA SER A 88 44.65 -14.59 -5.83
C SER A 88 43.37 -13.72 -5.86
N LYS A 89 42.17 -14.33 -5.90
CA LYS A 89 40.88 -13.70 -5.56
C LYS A 89 40.28 -14.24 -4.26
N ALA A 90 41.11 -14.64 -3.31
CA ALA A 90 40.63 -14.76 -1.93
C ALA A 90 40.21 -13.36 -1.48
N ILE A 91 38.89 -13.11 -1.42
CA ILE A 91 38.31 -11.90 -0.82
C ILE A 91 38.93 -11.77 0.58
N GLN A 92 39.88 -10.84 0.74
CA GLN A 92 40.65 -10.62 1.98
C GLN A 92 39.78 -10.08 3.13
N HIS A 93 38.47 -10.03 2.92
CA HIS A 93 37.45 -9.58 3.84
C HIS A 93 36.44 -10.68 4.17
N ARG A 94 36.89 -11.93 4.36
CA ARG A 94 36.12 -12.88 5.18
C ARG A 94 36.28 -12.48 6.64
N GLN A 95 35.65 -11.39 7.03
CA GLN A 95 35.34 -11.14 8.42
C GLN A 95 34.19 -12.08 8.77
N TYR A 96 34.45 -13.10 9.59
CA TYR A 96 33.34 -13.82 10.22
C TYR A 96 32.52 -12.78 10.99
N LEU A 97 31.19 -12.89 10.94
CA LEU A 97 30.33 -12.15 11.87
C LEU A 97 30.86 -12.42 13.28
N ASN A 98 31.44 -11.40 13.91
CA ASN A 98 31.83 -11.50 15.30
C ASN A 98 30.52 -11.64 16.08
N PHE A 99 30.23 -12.83 16.57
CA PHE A 99 29.05 -13.14 17.38
C PHE A 99 29.13 -12.50 18.77
N GLU A 100 29.71 -11.29 18.88
CA GLU A 100 29.97 -10.56 20.13
C GLU A 100 30.79 -11.37 21.16
N GLY A 101 31.48 -12.43 20.73
CA GLY A 101 32.17 -13.38 21.62
C GLY A 101 31.26 -14.45 22.24
N ILE A 102 29.98 -14.51 21.86
CA ILE A 102 29.02 -15.51 22.33
C ILE A 102 29.15 -16.82 21.53
N GLY A 103 29.26 -17.91 22.29
CA GLY A 103 29.22 -19.27 21.78
C GLY A 103 30.59 -19.91 21.58
N PHE A 104 30.60 -21.25 21.64
CA PHE A 104 31.81 -22.08 21.51
C PHE A 104 31.61 -23.14 20.41
N GLY A 105 32.71 -23.64 19.85
CA GLY A 105 32.68 -24.70 18.83
C GLY A 105 32.81 -24.19 17.39
N THR A 106 32.32 -24.97 16.44
CA THR A 106 32.48 -24.69 15.01
C THR A 106 31.71 -23.42 14.60
N PRO A 107 32.08 -22.75 13.49
CA PRO A 107 31.40 -21.52 13.05
C PRO A 107 29.87 -21.65 12.93
N SER A 108 29.37 -22.80 12.44
CA SER A 108 27.93 -23.05 12.30
C SER A 108 27.21 -23.30 13.64
N GLN A 109 27.91 -23.89 14.63
CA GLN A 109 27.37 -24.05 15.98
C GLN A 109 27.26 -22.70 16.70
N ARG A 110 28.28 -21.85 16.57
CA ARG A 110 28.26 -20.48 17.11
C ARG A 110 27.19 -19.61 16.47
N GLU A 111 26.97 -19.76 15.16
CA GLU A 111 25.90 -19.07 14.45
C GLU A 111 24.52 -19.41 15.03
N ARG A 112 24.21 -20.69 15.24
CA ARG A 112 22.93 -21.11 15.86
C ARG A 112 22.75 -20.55 17.26
N GLN A 113 23.81 -20.59 18.08
CA GLN A 113 23.77 -20.05 19.44
C GLN A 113 23.56 -18.54 19.45
N TYR A 114 24.23 -17.81 18.54
CA TYR A 114 24.06 -16.38 18.41
C TYR A 114 22.68 -15.98 17.89
N ILE A 115 22.11 -16.77 16.98
CA ILE A 115 20.72 -16.57 16.53
C ILE A 115 19.75 -16.72 17.70
N GLN A 116 19.90 -17.76 18.53
CA GLN A 116 19.08 -17.93 19.72
C GLN A 116 19.23 -16.75 20.69
N PHE A 117 20.47 -16.36 20.99
CA PHE A 117 20.77 -15.23 21.86
C PHE A 117 20.18 -13.91 21.36
N ARG A 118 20.16 -13.68 20.05
CA ARG A 118 19.52 -12.49 19.46
C ARG A 118 18.01 -12.50 19.65
N VAL A 119 17.37 -13.67 19.53
CA VAL A 119 15.93 -13.82 19.77
C VAL A 119 15.62 -13.53 21.23
N ASP A 120 16.41 -14.10 22.15
CA ASP A 120 16.22 -13.91 23.59
C ASP A 120 16.39 -12.44 23.98
N ARG A 121 17.47 -11.78 23.54
CA ARG A 121 17.70 -10.34 23.75
C ARG A 121 16.59 -9.47 23.17
N ALA A 122 16.09 -9.79 21.97
CA ALA A 122 14.98 -9.05 21.38
C ALA A 122 13.69 -9.22 22.20
N SER A 123 13.44 -10.42 22.72
CA SER A 123 12.29 -10.69 23.58
C SER A 123 12.36 -9.91 24.90
N GLU A 124 13.55 -9.85 25.53
CA GLU A 124 13.79 -9.06 26.74
C GLU A 124 13.56 -7.57 26.48
N GLN A 125 14.09 -7.03 25.38
CA GLN A 125 13.88 -5.62 25.01
C GLN A 125 12.40 -5.27 24.79
N ILE A 126 11.63 -6.17 24.16
CA ILE A 126 10.18 -5.99 23.96
C ILE A 126 9.46 -6.00 25.32
N MET A 127 9.85 -6.91 26.22
CA MET A 127 9.27 -7.00 27.56
C MET A 127 9.61 -5.78 28.41
N GLU A 128 10.85 -5.32 28.40
CA GLU A 128 11.28 -4.08 29.07
C GLU A 128 10.56 -2.86 28.50
N TYR A 129 10.40 -2.76 27.18
CA TYR A 129 9.68 -1.65 26.57
C TYR A 129 8.22 -1.65 27.01
N ARG A 130 7.55 -2.81 27.00
CA ARG A 130 6.19 -2.96 27.52
C ARG A 130 6.11 -2.58 28.98
N GLN A 131 7.05 -3.04 29.82
CA GLN A 131 7.10 -2.68 31.23
C GLN A 131 7.26 -1.17 31.42
N ARG A 132 8.18 -0.52 30.71
CA ARG A 132 8.34 0.96 30.75
C ARG A 132 7.11 1.71 30.26
N GLN A 133 6.41 1.20 29.24
CA GLN A 133 5.14 1.78 28.80
C GLN A 133 4.09 1.67 29.91
N MET A 134 3.90 0.48 30.48
CA MET A 134 2.98 0.27 31.60
C MET A 134 3.33 1.13 32.82
N ASP A 135 4.61 1.26 33.17
CA ASP A 135 5.06 2.09 34.29
C ASP A 135 4.83 3.59 34.03
N ARG A 136 5.04 4.05 32.78
CA ARG A 136 4.68 5.43 32.36
C ARG A 136 3.18 5.66 32.44
N GLU A 137 2.40 4.72 31.96
CA GLU A 137 0.94 4.75 31.96
C GLU A 137 0.35 4.71 33.38
N LEU A 138 0.96 3.94 34.30
CA LEU A 138 0.63 3.90 35.72
C LEU A 138 1.04 5.19 36.44
N ALA A 139 2.23 5.73 36.15
CA ALA A 139 2.70 7.00 36.69
C ALA A 139 1.84 8.20 36.23
N MET A 140 1.20 8.09 35.06
CA MET A 140 0.36 9.16 34.49
C MET A 140 -1.13 9.06 34.86
N GLY A 141 -1.59 8.04 35.62
CA GLY A 141 -2.97 7.93 36.10
C GLY A 141 -4.05 7.71 35.03
N ASP A 142 -3.67 7.71 33.75
CA ASP A 142 -4.58 7.77 32.59
C ASP A 142 -5.28 6.43 32.28
N VAL A 143 -4.71 5.30 32.74
CA VAL A 143 -5.26 3.96 32.44
C VAL A 143 -6.59 3.69 33.13
N MET A 144 -6.76 4.20 34.36
CA MET A 144 -8.02 4.02 35.09
C MET A 144 -9.15 4.80 34.40
N LEU A 145 -8.90 6.07 34.06
CA LEU A 145 -9.85 6.90 33.31
C LEU A 145 -10.16 6.31 31.93
N ALA A 146 -9.16 5.84 31.18
CA ALA A 146 -9.39 5.24 29.86
C ALA A 146 -10.19 3.93 29.93
N LYS A 147 -9.98 3.10 30.97
CA LYS A 147 -10.77 1.88 31.20
C LYS A 147 -12.20 2.23 31.62
N ASP A 148 -12.39 3.19 32.50
CA ASP A 148 -13.71 3.66 32.95
C ASP A 148 -14.52 4.24 31.79
N LEU A 149 -13.89 5.04 30.92
CA LEU A 149 -14.50 5.56 29.69
C LEU A 149 -14.87 4.46 28.68
N LYS A 150 -14.06 3.41 28.55
CA LYS A 150 -14.38 2.26 27.69
C LYS A 150 -15.53 1.44 28.26
N GLN A 151 -15.55 1.26 29.57
CA GLN A 151 -16.58 0.51 30.27
C GLN A 151 -17.92 1.24 30.25
N SER A 152 -17.94 2.56 30.46
CA SER A 152 -19.15 3.38 30.35
C SER A 152 -19.70 3.38 28.92
N LYS A 153 -18.84 3.50 27.91
CA LYS A 153 -19.24 3.36 26.49
C LYS A 153 -19.87 2.00 26.19
N LYS A 154 -19.28 0.91 26.71
CA LYS A 154 -19.84 -0.44 26.54
C LYS A 154 -21.22 -0.57 27.18
N GLN A 155 -21.40 -0.03 28.39
CA GLN A 155 -22.69 -0.03 29.07
C GLN A 155 -23.74 0.80 28.32
N ASN A 156 -23.37 1.98 27.80
CA ASN A 156 -24.27 2.80 26.99
C ASN A 156 -24.70 2.08 25.71
N ASN A 157 -23.77 1.41 25.01
CA ASN A 157 -24.12 0.63 23.82
C ASN A 157 -25.08 -0.51 24.15
N GLN A 158 -24.84 -1.25 25.24
CA GLN A 158 -25.75 -2.31 25.68
C GLN A 158 -27.14 -1.78 26.07
N ALA A 159 -27.21 -0.58 26.65
CA ALA A 159 -28.49 0.06 26.94
C ALA A 159 -29.24 0.43 25.67
N ILE A 160 -28.53 0.97 24.66
CA ILE A 160 -29.10 1.27 23.34
C ILE A 160 -29.59 -0.01 22.66
N GLU A 161 -28.81 -1.09 22.67
CA GLU A 161 -29.19 -2.38 22.09
C GLU A 161 -30.48 -2.93 22.72
N ARG A 162 -30.61 -2.85 24.05
CA ARG A 162 -31.84 -3.26 24.75
C ARG A 162 -33.04 -2.39 24.38
N LEU A 163 -32.87 -1.07 24.35
CA LEU A 163 -33.93 -0.15 23.95
C LEU A 163 -34.39 -0.43 22.51
N VAL A 164 -33.46 -0.68 21.59
CA VAL A 164 -33.77 -1.01 20.20
C VAL A 164 -34.55 -2.33 20.12
N GLU A 165 -34.14 -3.35 20.88
CA GLU A 165 -34.85 -4.64 20.93
C GLU A 165 -36.27 -4.48 21.47
N ASP A 166 -36.45 -3.72 22.55
CA ASP A 166 -37.76 -3.43 23.14
C ASP A 166 -38.67 -2.72 22.11
N LEU A 167 -38.15 -1.73 21.37
CA LEU A 167 -38.89 -1.04 20.31
C LEU A 167 -39.27 -1.98 19.16
N ILE A 168 -38.39 -2.90 18.76
CA ILE A 168 -38.67 -3.88 17.72
C ILE A 168 -39.79 -4.81 18.18
N GLN A 169 -39.71 -5.33 19.40
CA GLN A 169 -40.73 -6.22 19.96
C GLN A 169 -42.09 -5.51 20.11
N GLU A 170 -42.10 -4.25 20.55
CA GLU A 170 -43.31 -3.44 20.62
C GLU A 170 -43.93 -3.24 19.23
N SER A 171 -43.11 -2.95 18.21
CA SER A 171 -43.56 -2.77 16.82
C SER A 171 -44.09 -4.07 16.21
N MET A 172 -43.47 -5.21 16.55
CA MET A 172 -43.98 -6.55 16.18
C MET A 172 -45.32 -6.84 16.84
N ALA A 173 -45.48 -6.53 18.13
CA ALA A 173 -46.73 -6.73 18.85
C ALA A 173 -47.87 -5.84 18.32
N LYS A 174 -47.56 -4.61 17.87
CA LYS A 174 -48.49 -3.71 17.18
C LYS A 174 -48.89 -4.19 15.78
N GLY A 175 -48.08 -5.04 15.15
CA GLY A 175 -48.30 -5.51 13.79
C GLY A 175 -47.83 -4.53 12.72
N ASP A 176 -46.92 -3.60 13.03
CA ASP A 176 -46.42 -2.60 12.08
C ASP A 176 -45.71 -3.24 10.86
N PHE A 177 -45.23 -4.47 11.02
CA PHE A 177 -44.58 -5.26 9.96
C PHE A 177 -45.55 -6.04 9.06
N ASP A 178 -46.86 -6.05 9.35
CA ASP A 178 -47.75 -7.00 8.70
C ASP A 178 -48.23 -6.59 7.30
N ASN A 179 -48.35 -5.28 7.03
CA ASN A 179 -48.88 -4.72 5.79
C ASN A 179 -47.87 -3.88 5.01
N LEU A 180 -46.59 -4.25 5.04
CA LEU A 180 -45.54 -3.53 4.32
C LEU A 180 -45.64 -3.73 2.80
N SER A 181 -45.48 -2.65 2.04
CA SER A 181 -45.44 -2.70 0.58
C SER A 181 -44.25 -3.55 0.11
N GLY A 182 -44.54 -4.71 -0.50
CA GLY A 182 -43.50 -5.62 -0.99
C GLY A 182 -43.15 -6.78 -0.05
N LYS A 183 -43.89 -6.99 1.06
CA LYS A 183 -43.76 -8.20 1.89
C LYS A 183 -43.85 -9.47 1.02
N GLY A 184 -42.86 -10.37 1.16
CA GLY A 184 -42.77 -11.62 0.40
C GLY A 184 -42.26 -11.51 -1.04
N LYS A 185 -41.99 -10.30 -1.55
CA LYS A 185 -41.32 -10.09 -2.85
C LYS A 185 -39.80 -10.01 -2.64
N PRO A 186 -38.99 -10.44 -3.63
CA PRO A 186 -37.55 -10.22 -3.56
C PRO A 186 -37.27 -8.72 -3.42
N LEU A 187 -36.33 -8.37 -2.53
CA LEU A 187 -35.82 -7.01 -2.45
C LEU A 187 -35.35 -6.60 -3.85
N GLN A 188 -35.73 -5.41 -4.31
CA GLN A 188 -35.19 -4.94 -5.59
C GLN A 188 -33.66 -4.89 -5.42
N LYS A 189 -32.90 -5.21 -6.46
CA LYS A 189 -31.44 -5.06 -6.40
C LYS A 189 -31.14 -3.59 -6.53
N PHE A 190 -30.46 -3.00 -5.55
CA PHE A 190 -30.29 -1.54 -5.50
C PHE A 190 -28.84 -1.11 -5.79
N SER A 191 -28.73 -0.44 -6.95
CA SER A 191 -27.74 0.52 -7.50
C SER A 191 -26.32 0.07 -7.93
N ASP A 192 -26.09 0.15 -9.24
CA ASP A 192 -25.25 1.08 -10.04
C ASP A 192 -23.82 1.47 -9.62
N CYS A 193 -23.43 1.27 -8.37
CA CYS A 193 -22.09 1.59 -7.89
C CYS A 193 -21.35 0.28 -7.54
N PRO A 194 -20.55 -0.29 -8.47
CA PRO A 194 -19.85 -1.57 -8.26
C PRO A 194 -18.91 -1.62 -7.05
N HIS A 195 -18.56 -0.45 -6.52
CA HIS A 195 -17.56 -0.27 -5.48
C HIS A 195 -18.15 -0.15 -4.06
N ILE A 196 -19.49 -0.14 -3.90
CA ILE A 196 -20.14 -0.01 -2.60
C ILE A 196 -20.72 -1.37 -2.20
N ASP A 197 -20.42 -1.80 -0.99
CA ASP A 197 -20.98 -3.03 -0.43
C ASP A 197 -22.52 -2.92 -0.27
N PRO A 198 -23.30 -3.96 -0.66
CA PRO A 198 -24.75 -3.93 -0.57
C PRO A 198 -25.31 -3.65 0.83
N MET A 199 -24.65 -4.10 1.91
CA MET A 199 -25.11 -3.81 3.28
C MET A 199 -25.00 -2.31 3.58
N THR A 200 -23.85 -1.71 3.24
CA THR A 200 -23.60 -0.28 3.44
C THR A 200 -24.58 0.60 2.66
N HIS A 201 -24.85 0.23 1.41
CA HIS A 201 -25.83 0.94 0.58
C HIS A 201 -27.24 0.86 1.18
N ASN A 202 -27.68 -0.34 1.60
CA ASN A 202 -29.01 -0.53 2.18
C ASN A 202 -29.17 0.24 3.49
N LEU A 203 -28.15 0.24 4.35
CA LEU A 203 -28.16 1.02 5.58
C LEU A 203 -28.27 2.52 5.28
N ASN A 204 -27.45 3.04 4.38
CA ASN A 204 -27.49 4.45 3.99
C ASN A 204 -28.85 4.86 3.42
N ARG A 205 -29.48 3.98 2.63
CA ARG A 205 -30.84 4.22 2.14
C ARG A 205 -31.84 4.30 3.29
N ILE A 206 -31.85 3.32 4.19
CA ILE A 206 -32.77 3.33 5.34
C ILE A 206 -32.60 4.62 6.13
N LEU A 207 -31.36 5.07 6.36
CA LEU A 207 -31.09 6.34 7.01
C LEU A 207 -31.67 7.53 6.24
N ILE A 208 -31.46 7.60 4.92
CA ILE A 208 -31.99 8.67 4.07
C ILE A 208 -33.52 8.69 4.03
N ASP A 209 -34.16 7.53 3.90
CA ASP A 209 -35.62 7.37 3.84
C ASP A 209 -36.27 7.84 5.16
N ASN A 210 -35.57 7.65 6.30
CA ASN A 210 -35.98 8.14 7.61
C ASN A 210 -35.58 9.62 7.86
N GLY A 211 -35.00 10.30 6.88
CA GLY A 211 -34.57 11.69 7.00
C GLY A 211 -33.37 11.91 7.91
N TYR A 212 -32.57 10.87 8.18
CA TYR A 212 -31.35 10.99 8.99
C TYR A 212 -30.32 11.87 8.28
N GLN A 213 -29.79 12.84 9.01
CA GLN A 213 -28.76 13.75 8.51
C GLN A 213 -27.51 13.63 9.38
N PRO A 214 -26.33 13.36 8.76
CA PRO A 214 -25.07 13.41 9.48
C PRO A 214 -24.86 14.76 10.18
N GLU A 215 -24.24 14.71 11.36
CA GLU A 215 -24.02 15.86 12.23
C GLU A 215 -23.34 17.03 11.49
N TRP A 216 -22.31 16.77 10.70
CA TRP A 216 -21.61 17.83 9.95
C TRP A 216 -22.54 18.59 8.98
N ILE A 217 -23.59 17.95 8.44
CA ILE A 217 -24.56 18.65 7.58
C ILE A 217 -25.38 19.65 8.40
N LEU A 218 -25.79 19.27 9.59
CA LEU A 218 -26.51 20.14 10.51
C LEU A 218 -25.63 21.33 10.92
N ILE A 219 -24.39 21.06 11.33
CA ILE A 219 -23.40 22.10 11.67
C ILE A 219 -23.17 23.03 10.48
N GLN A 220 -23.05 22.49 9.26
CA GLN A 220 -22.87 23.30 8.06
C GLN A 220 -24.06 24.24 7.83
N LYS A 221 -25.29 23.75 8.05
CA LYS A 221 -26.50 24.57 7.94
C LYS A 221 -26.51 25.68 8.99
N GLU A 222 -26.20 25.36 10.25
CA GLU A 222 -26.07 26.33 11.34
C GLU A 222 -25.05 27.43 11.01
N ILE A 223 -23.88 27.06 10.49
CA ILE A 223 -22.83 28.01 10.06
C ILE A 223 -23.36 28.94 8.97
N ARG A 224 -24.08 28.42 7.96
CA ARG A 224 -24.66 29.27 6.90
C ARG A 224 -25.70 30.24 7.45
N GLU A 225 -26.60 29.76 8.31
CA GLU A 225 -27.64 30.58 8.91
C GLU A 225 -27.06 31.66 9.83
N THR A 226 -26.03 31.34 10.60
CA THR A 226 -25.33 32.32 11.46
C THR A 226 -24.63 33.38 10.62
N ILE A 227 -23.95 33.01 9.53
CA ILE A 227 -23.35 33.98 8.60
C ILE A 227 -24.42 34.93 8.05
N GLU A 228 -25.55 34.38 7.61
CA GLU A 228 -26.64 35.20 7.06
C GLU A 228 -27.22 36.16 8.09
N LYS A 229 -27.44 35.70 9.33
CA LYS A 229 -27.87 36.53 10.45
C LYS A 229 -26.86 37.65 10.74
N LEU A 230 -25.58 37.32 10.83
CA LEU A 230 -24.53 38.30 11.10
C LEU A 230 -24.44 39.37 10.02
N ARG A 231 -24.53 38.98 8.73
CA ARG A 231 -24.56 39.92 7.61
C ARG A 231 -25.78 40.85 7.68
N LYS A 232 -26.97 40.29 7.96
CA LYS A 232 -28.20 41.09 8.12
C LYS A 232 -28.10 42.09 9.26
N THR A 233 -27.58 41.68 10.43
CA THR A 233 -27.40 42.56 11.59
C THR A 233 -26.47 43.72 11.25
N ILE A 234 -25.34 43.46 10.58
CA ILE A 234 -24.41 44.50 10.19
C ILE A 234 -25.04 45.45 9.16
N THR A 235 -25.77 44.95 8.16
CA THR A 235 -26.41 45.81 7.16
C THR A 235 -27.49 46.72 7.78
N ALA A 236 -28.21 46.25 8.80
CA ALA A 236 -29.28 47.02 9.44
C ALA A 236 -28.79 48.14 10.38
N SER A 237 -27.67 47.95 11.07
CA SER A 237 -27.26 48.78 12.21
C SER A 237 -26.36 49.98 11.85
N ARG A 238 -26.45 50.53 10.63
CA ARG A 238 -25.60 51.63 10.13
C ARG A 238 -25.88 53.02 10.75
N ASN A 239 -26.66 53.08 11.82
CA ASN A 239 -26.92 54.31 12.58
C ASN A 239 -25.71 54.68 13.48
N LYS A 240 -25.88 55.70 14.34
CA LYS A 240 -24.82 56.32 15.16
C LYS A 240 -23.95 55.35 16.00
N GLN A 241 -24.34 54.08 16.14
CA GLN A 241 -23.64 53.03 16.90
C GLN A 241 -22.83 52.03 16.03
N TRP A 242 -22.50 52.37 14.77
CA TRP A 242 -21.75 51.50 13.86
C TRP A 242 -20.47 50.89 14.46
N LYS A 243 -19.73 51.68 15.25
CA LYS A 243 -18.47 51.21 15.87
C LYS A 243 -18.70 50.06 16.85
N GLU A 244 -19.73 50.17 17.68
CA GLU A 244 -20.10 49.16 18.67
C GLU A 244 -20.53 47.87 17.97
N VAL A 245 -21.35 47.98 16.92
CA VAL A 245 -21.79 46.84 16.11
C VAL A 245 -20.63 46.16 15.40
N CYS A 246 -19.65 46.92 14.91
CA CYS A 246 -18.44 46.34 14.31
C CYS A 246 -17.61 45.53 15.31
N GLU A 247 -17.50 45.98 16.56
CA GLU A 247 -16.81 45.22 17.61
C GLU A 247 -17.57 43.94 17.98
N GLU A 248 -18.89 44.03 18.17
CA GLU A 248 -19.73 42.85 18.44
C GLU A 248 -19.67 41.85 17.27
N PHE A 249 -19.67 42.34 16.03
CA PHE A 249 -19.51 41.50 14.85
C PHE A 249 -18.14 40.80 14.82
N ARG A 250 -17.06 41.49 15.19
CA ARG A 250 -15.72 40.87 15.31
C ARG A 250 -15.70 39.76 16.34
N GLU A 251 -16.35 39.92 17.47
CA GLU A 251 -16.48 38.88 18.49
C GLU A 251 -17.29 37.68 17.99
N ASN A 252 -18.42 37.94 17.35
CA ASN A 252 -19.26 36.90 16.75
C ASN A 252 -18.53 36.10 15.65
N ILE A 253 -17.70 36.76 14.83
CA ILE A 253 -16.86 36.08 13.83
C ILE A 253 -15.80 35.19 14.50
N LYS A 254 -15.24 35.58 15.66
CA LYS A 254 -14.32 34.71 16.41
C LYS A 254 -15.04 33.43 16.88
N ILE A 255 -16.28 33.56 17.38
CA ILE A 255 -17.10 32.42 17.81
C ILE A 255 -17.44 31.52 16.60
N LEU A 256 -17.83 32.13 15.47
CA LEU A 256 -18.10 31.42 14.23
C LEU A 256 -16.86 30.65 13.73
N ASN A 257 -15.68 31.26 13.77
CA ASN A 257 -14.44 30.61 13.35
C ASN A 257 -14.07 29.41 14.24
N LYS A 258 -14.39 29.46 15.55
CA LYS A 258 -14.27 28.27 16.42
C LYS A 258 -15.21 27.16 15.96
N ARG A 259 -16.47 27.49 15.66
CA ARG A 259 -17.45 26.52 15.14
C ARG A 259 -17.02 25.92 13.80
N ILE A 260 -16.38 26.71 12.94
CA ILE A 260 -15.79 26.24 11.68
C ILE A 260 -14.65 25.26 11.92
N ASN A 261 -13.84 25.45 12.96
CA ASN A 261 -12.82 24.46 13.33
C ASN A 261 -13.46 23.15 13.72
N ASP A 262 -14.48 23.17 14.59
CA ASP A 262 -15.20 21.96 15.01
C ASP A 262 -15.81 21.25 13.79
N PHE A 263 -16.42 22.00 12.88
CA PHE A 263 -16.93 21.48 11.62
C PHE A 263 -15.82 20.80 10.79
N ASN A 264 -14.68 21.47 10.61
CA ASN A 264 -13.57 20.94 9.81
C ASN A 264 -12.98 19.65 10.39
N LEU A 265 -13.10 19.42 11.71
CA LEU A 265 -12.69 18.18 12.36
C LEU A 265 -13.65 17.01 12.09
N VAL A 266 -14.95 17.30 11.93
CA VAL A 266 -15.99 16.26 11.73
C VAL A 266 -16.20 15.93 10.25
N VAL A 267 -15.92 16.87 9.34
CA VAL A 267 -16.16 16.70 7.90
C VAL A 267 -15.29 15.57 7.31
N PRO A 268 -15.89 14.52 6.71
CA PRO A 268 -15.13 13.39 6.17
C PRO A 268 -14.32 13.71 4.89
N ILE A 269 -14.64 14.80 4.20
CA ILE A 269 -14.08 15.14 2.88
C ILE A 269 -13.36 16.48 2.95
N LEU A 270 -12.06 16.49 2.70
CA LEU A 270 -11.21 17.70 2.76
C LEU A 270 -11.75 18.85 1.88
N SER A 271 -12.27 18.55 0.68
CA SER A 271 -12.81 19.56 -0.23
C SER A 271 -14.07 20.28 0.29
N ARG A 272 -14.72 19.75 1.32
CA ARG A 272 -15.90 20.34 1.96
C ARG A 272 -15.58 21.09 3.24
N GLN A 273 -14.31 21.14 3.66
CA GLN A 273 -13.88 21.98 4.78
C GLN A 273 -14.02 23.47 4.43
N MET A 274 -14.21 24.30 5.45
CA MET A 274 -14.43 25.72 5.35
C MET A 274 -13.23 26.52 5.84
N VAL A 275 -12.96 27.65 5.19
CA VAL A 275 -11.93 28.61 5.62
C VAL A 275 -12.53 29.57 6.65
N HIS A 276 -11.68 30.11 7.52
CA HIS A 276 -12.08 31.15 8.46
C HIS A 276 -12.53 32.43 7.76
N PHE A 277 -13.51 33.08 8.37
CA PHE A 277 -13.97 34.40 7.96
C PHE A 277 -13.11 35.48 8.61
N ASN A 278 -12.72 36.46 7.79
CA ASN A 278 -12.05 37.67 8.27
C ASN A 278 -13.09 38.77 8.44
N ALA A 279 -13.25 39.24 9.68
CA ALA A 279 -14.24 40.25 10.04
C ALA A 279 -14.07 41.55 9.25
N ASP A 280 -12.83 42.05 9.09
CA ASP A 280 -12.59 43.33 8.42
C ASP A 280 -12.92 43.27 6.93
N LYS A 281 -12.64 42.13 6.29
CA LYS A 281 -13.02 41.90 4.88
C LYS A 281 -14.52 41.87 4.69
N GLU A 282 -15.25 41.23 5.60
CA GLU A 282 -16.72 41.18 5.54
C GLU A 282 -17.35 42.55 5.82
N ILE A 283 -16.80 43.32 6.77
CA ILE A 283 -17.24 44.70 7.04
C ILE A 283 -17.04 45.57 5.80
N ALA A 284 -15.86 45.52 5.17
CA ALA A 284 -15.57 46.26 3.95
C ALA A 284 -16.49 45.84 2.79
N HIS A 285 -16.76 44.55 2.65
CA HIS A 285 -17.68 44.03 1.63
C HIS A 285 -19.10 44.56 1.82
N VAL A 286 -19.60 44.61 3.06
CA VAL A 286 -20.94 45.16 3.33
C VAL A 286 -20.98 46.67 3.06
N GLN A 287 -19.89 47.40 3.32
CA GLN A 287 -19.80 48.82 2.97
C GLN A 287 -19.94 49.02 1.46
N ASP A 288 -19.22 48.24 0.65
CA ASP A 288 -19.28 48.31 -0.81
C ASP A 288 -20.66 47.92 -1.37
N ILE A 289 -21.28 46.86 -0.84
CA ILE A 289 -22.67 46.48 -1.20
C ILE A 289 -23.64 47.63 -0.91
N PHE A 290 -23.49 48.31 0.21
CA PHE A 290 -24.36 49.43 0.53
C PHE A 290 -24.11 50.63 -0.39
N GLU A 291 -22.85 50.98 -0.66
CA GLU A 291 -22.51 52.09 -1.55
C GLU A 291 -23.04 51.85 -2.96
N THR A 292 -22.93 50.63 -3.47
CA THR A 292 -23.54 50.24 -4.75
C THR A 292 -25.06 50.31 -4.71
N GLN A 293 -25.72 49.85 -3.64
CA GLN A 293 -27.17 50.00 -3.47
C GLN A 293 -27.63 51.47 -3.46
N MET A 294 -26.88 52.36 -2.79
CA MET A 294 -27.19 53.79 -2.77
C MET A 294 -27.01 54.45 -4.12
N LYS A 295 -25.92 54.16 -4.84
CA LYS A 295 -25.70 54.65 -6.21
C LYS A 295 -26.82 54.21 -7.14
N ASN A 296 -27.17 52.92 -7.12
CA ASN A 296 -28.26 52.36 -7.92
C ASN A 296 -29.61 53.01 -7.59
N LYS A 297 -29.88 53.30 -6.31
CA LYS A 297 -31.11 53.99 -5.89
C LYS A 297 -31.14 55.43 -6.41
N SER A 298 -30.04 56.18 -6.30
CA SER A 298 -29.95 57.53 -6.84
C SER A 298 -30.07 57.57 -8.37
N GLU A 299 -29.50 56.60 -9.08
CA GLU A 299 -29.62 56.49 -10.54
C GLU A 299 -31.05 56.10 -10.96
N ALA A 300 -31.72 55.25 -10.19
CA ALA A 300 -33.12 54.89 -10.44
C ALA A 300 -34.07 56.08 -10.16
N GLU A 301 -33.78 56.88 -9.13
CA GLU A 301 -34.51 58.13 -8.85
C GLU A 301 -34.27 59.18 -9.94
N ALA A 302 -33.03 59.36 -10.40
CA ALA A 302 -32.70 60.26 -11.51
C ALA A 302 -33.42 59.87 -12.81
N LYS A 303 -33.39 58.59 -13.19
CA LYS A 303 -34.10 58.09 -14.38
C LYS A 303 -35.62 58.25 -14.28
N LYS A 304 -36.20 58.10 -13.08
CA LYS A 304 -37.62 58.39 -12.85
C LYS A 304 -37.93 59.87 -13.04
N THR A 305 -37.12 60.76 -12.48
CA THR A 305 -37.32 62.21 -12.66
C THR A 305 -37.16 62.63 -14.12
N GLU A 306 -36.19 62.08 -14.86
CA GLU A 306 -36.02 62.34 -16.29
C GLU A 306 -37.23 61.83 -17.10
N ALA A 307 -37.73 60.63 -16.81
CA ALA A 307 -38.90 60.07 -17.48
C ALA A 307 -40.19 60.89 -17.20
N GLU A 308 -40.37 61.39 -15.97
CA GLU A 308 -41.49 62.26 -15.59
C GLU A 308 -41.38 63.65 -16.25
N MET A 309 -40.18 64.22 -16.32
CA MET A 309 -39.92 65.49 -17.01
C MET A 309 -40.11 65.37 -18.53
N GLU A 310 -39.70 64.25 -19.14
CA GLU A 310 -39.97 63.98 -20.55
C GLU A 310 -41.47 63.82 -20.81
N HIS A 311 -42.18 63.01 -20.03
CA HIS A 311 -43.65 62.87 -20.15
C HIS A 311 -44.37 64.23 -20.02
N GLY A 312 -44.02 65.04 -19.03
CA GLY A 312 -44.56 66.39 -18.88
C GLY A 312 -44.26 67.31 -20.07
N ARG A 313 -43.07 67.17 -20.67
CA ARG A 313 -42.67 67.95 -21.86
C ARG A 313 -43.42 67.50 -23.12
N TYR A 314 -43.73 66.22 -23.26
CA TYR A 314 -44.59 65.71 -24.35
C TYR A 314 -46.05 66.19 -24.17
N ASP A 315 -46.58 66.17 -22.95
CA ASP A 315 -47.94 66.67 -22.66
C ASP A 315 -48.09 68.17 -22.97
N ILE A 316 -47.11 69.00 -22.60
CA ILE A 316 -47.14 70.43 -22.93
C ILE A 316 -47.07 70.64 -24.45
N LYS A 317 -46.22 69.89 -25.17
CA LYS A 317 -46.14 69.98 -26.63
C LYS A 317 -47.45 69.59 -27.31
N THR A 318 -48.13 68.54 -26.84
CA THR A 318 -49.43 68.12 -27.41
C THR A 318 -50.54 69.13 -27.13
N ILE A 319 -50.55 69.77 -25.95
CA ILE A 319 -51.48 70.85 -25.60
C ILE A 319 -51.26 72.08 -26.50
N VAL A 320 -50.01 72.49 -26.70
CA VAL A 320 -49.67 73.63 -27.58
C VAL A 320 -50.04 73.34 -29.03
N LEU A 321 -49.76 72.14 -29.55
CA LEU A 321 -50.14 71.74 -30.90
C LEU A 321 -51.67 71.73 -31.09
N LYS A 322 -52.44 71.27 -30.10
CA LYS A 322 -53.91 71.35 -30.10
C LYS A 322 -54.41 72.80 -30.13
N TRP A 323 -53.75 73.71 -29.40
CA TRP A 323 -54.11 75.13 -29.38
C TRP A 323 -53.86 75.81 -30.73
N ILE A 324 -52.70 75.57 -31.35
CA ILE A 324 -52.36 76.07 -32.68
C ILE A 324 -53.34 75.56 -33.75
N ALA A 325 -53.65 74.25 -33.73
CA ALA A 325 -54.62 73.65 -34.65
C ALA A 325 -56.05 74.22 -34.49
N ARG A 326 -56.37 74.77 -33.32
CA ARG A 326 -57.66 75.39 -33.02
C ARG A 326 -57.74 76.87 -33.44
N ILE A 327 -56.60 77.52 -33.66
CA ILE A 327 -56.50 78.91 -34.17
C ILE A 327 -56.43 78.96 -35.69
N LEU A 328 -55.86 77.93 -36.32
CA LEU A 328 -55.75 77.79 -37.78
C LEU A 328 -57.04 77.28 -38.46
N LYS A 329 -58.11 77.11 -37.69
CA LYS A 329 -59.43 76.66 -38.14
C LYS A 329 -60.44 77.77 -37.86
#